data_AF-A0A0F8Z7Q4-F1
#
_entry.id   AF-A0A0F8Z7Q4-F1
#
_cell.length_a   1.000
_cell.length_b   1.000
_cell.length_c   1.000
_cell.angle_alpha   90.00
_cell.angle_beta   90.00
_cell.angle_gamma   90.00
#
_symmetry.space_group_name_H-M   'P 1'
#
loop_
_entity.id
_entity.type
_entity.pdbx_description
1 polymer ?
#
loop_
_entity_poly.entity_id
_entity_poly.type
_entity_poly.pdbx_seq_one_letter_code
_entity_poly.pdbx_strand_id
1 'polypeptide(L)'
;WDPDWIEYVYSCLLECTNPACKDTVANSGTGSVDYDVEYDEDGSPSQTWGDFFTPKHFSPHLKIFLCPRKTPDNVSDEIQKSFSLFFSDAPSAANHVRIALEDLLTHLKIKRYEVRGKRRTFLALHRRIELLPAKYKHLQDLFFAVKWLGNAGSHSVKVVTKDDVLDSYEIMEEILQDLYVKKSSQVKNLARKINKTKGPTKGKKKA
;
A
#
# COMPACT_ATOMS: atom_id res chain seq x y z
N TRP A 1 28.60 11.49 30.73
CA TRP A 1 27.24 10.96 30.54
C TRP A 1 26.53 12.07 29.83
N ASP A 2 26.32 11.85 28.54
CA ASP A 2 25.70 12.84 27.67
C ASP A 2 24.25 12.39 27.41
N PRO A 3 23.28 13.31 27.30
CA PRO A 3 21.87 12.95 27.15
C PRO A 3 21.56 12.10 25.91
N ASP A 4 22.39 12.18 24.87
CA ASP A 4 22.30 11.39 23.63
C ASP A 4 22.51 9.88 23.81
N TRP A 5 22.98 9.43 24.98
CA TRP A 5 23.14 7.99 25.28
C TRP A 5 21.86 7.36 25.84
N ILE A 6 20.79 8.12 26.01
CA ILE A 6 19.52 7.62 26.53
C ILE A 6 18.76 6.90 25.41
N GLU A 7 18.54 5.60 25.59
CA GLU A 7 17.64 4.78 24.79
C GLU A 7 16.57 4.15 25.69
N TYR A 8 15.34 4.03 25.18
CA TYR A 8 14.24 3.40 25.91
C TYR A 8 13.27 2.68 24.97
N VAL A 9 12.46 1.80 25.57
CA VAL A 9 11.30 1.18 24.93
C VAL A 9 10.06 1.90 25.43
N TYR A 10 9.13 2.19 24.51
CA TYR A 10 7.87 2.82 24.86
C TYR A 10 6.67 1.98 24.45
N SER A 11 5.55 2.21 25.15
CA SER A 11 4.23 1.75 24.74
C SER A 11 3.20 2.83 25.06
N CYS A 12 2.31 3.10 24.12
CA CYS A 12 1.28 4.12 24.26
C CYS A 12 -0.01 3.75 23.50
N LEU A 13 -1.07 4.48 23.80
CA LEU A 13 -2.30 4.50 23.00
C LEU A 13 -2.32 5.82 22.22
N LEU A 14 -2.61 5.74 20.92
CA LEU A 14 -2.74 6.89 20.04
C LEU A 14 -4.18 6.98 19.56
N GLU A 15 -4.75 8.20 19.56
CA GLU A 15 -6.08 8.47 19.01
C GLU A 15 -5.95 9.25 17.71
N CYS A 16 -6.69 8.83 16.67
CA CYS A 16 -6.77 9.58 15.43
C CYS A 16 -7.40 10.97 15.67
N THR A 17 -6.68 12.03 15.29
CA THR A 17 -7.15 13.42 15.45
C THR A 17 -8.30 13.77 14.52
N ASN A 18 -8.55 12.97 13.48
CA ASN A 18 -9.69 13.15 12.58
C ASN A 18 -11.02 12.93 13.35
N PRO A 19 -11.89 13.97 13.46
CA PRO A 19 -13.14 13.89 14.20
C PRO A 19 -14.12 12.81 13.73
N ALA A 20 -14.02 12.37 12.46
CA ALA A 20 -14.89 11.34 11.90
C ALA A 20 -14.38 9.91 12.11
N CYS A 21 -13.10 9.73 12.47
CA CYS A 21 -12.50 8.41 12.66
C CYS A 21 -12.42 8.07 14.15
N LYS A 22 -11.68 8.88 14.93
CA LYS A 22 -11.48 8.68 16.38
C LYS A 22 -11.00 7.29 16.82
N ASP A 23 -10.53 6.46 15.90
CA ASP A 23 -9.98 5.15 16.21
C ASP A 23 -8.75 5.29 17.13
N THR A 24 -8.65 4.36 18.07
CA THR A 24 -7.51 4.22 18.97
C THR A 24 -6.65 3.04 18.56
N VAL A 25 -5.33 3.22 18.52
CA VAL A 25 -4.36 2.16 18.26
C VAL A 25 -3.36 2.07 19.39
N ALA A 26 -3.03 0.85 19.79
CA ALA A 26 -1.86 0.60 20.64
C ALA A 26 -0.60 0.67 19.78
N ASN A 27 0.42 1.38 20.26
CA ASN A 27 1.70 1.51 19.60
C ASN A 27 2.83 1.15 20.57
N SER A 28 3.86 0.50 20.04
CA SER A 28 5.11 0.25 20.75
C SER A 28 6.30 0.43 19.81
N GLY A 29 7.43 0.78 20.40
CA GLY A 29 8.66 1.05 19.67
C GLY A 29 9.83 1.39 20.58
N THR A 30 10.83 2.00 20.00
CA THR A 30 12.02 2.50 20.69
C THR A 30 12.03 4.01 20.65
N GLY A 31 12.67 4.65 21.61
CA GLY A 31 12.98 6.06 21.55
C GLY A 31 14.38 6.36 22.06
N SER A 32 14.87 7.52 21.71
CA SER A 32 16.17 8.05 22.09
C SER A 32 16.05 9.53 22.39
N VAL A 33 16.96 10.05 23.20
CA VAL A 33 17.14 11.50 23.32
C VAL A 33 18.22 11.90 22.34
N ASP A 34 17.99 12.95 21.56
CA ASP A 34 19.00 13.55 20.68
C ASP A 34 18.78 15.07 20.65
N TYR A 35 19.70 15.82 20.05
CA TYR A 35 19.57 17.27 19.93
C TYR A 35 19.40 17.71 18.48
N ASP A 36 18.49 18.67 18.28
CA ASP A 36 18.43 19.46 17.06
C ASP A 36 19.23 20.75 17.24
N VAL A 37 19.79 21.25 16.14
CA VAL A 37 20.46 22.55 16.12
C VAL A 37 19.50 23.56 15.51
N GLU A 38 19.01 24.45 16.35
CA GLU A 38 18.20 25.59 15.93
C GLU A 38 19.08 26.85 15.87
N TYR A 39 18.69 27.84 15.07
CA TYR A 39 19.36 29.13 15.06
C TYR A 39 18.48 30.14 15.80
N ASP A 40 19.05 30.85 16.78
CA ASP A 40 18.34 31.90 17.51
C ASP A 40 18.12 33.17 16.66
N GLU A 41 17.47 34.18 17.24
CA GLU A 41 17.16 35.45 16.55
C GLU A 41 18.41 36.18 16.03
N ASP A 42 19.59 35.90 16.62
CA ASP A 42 20.88 36.47 16.23
C ASP A 42 21.64 35.59 15.23
N GLY A 43 21.05 34.45 14.81
CA GLY A 43 21.66 33.49 13.89
C GLY A 43 22.75 32.62 14.53
N SER A 44 22.80 32.54 15.86
CA SER A 44 23.71 31.66 16.60
C SER A 44 23.09 30.27 16.77
N PRO A 45 23.87 29.18 16.60
CA PRO A 45 23.36 27.83 16.80
C PRO A 45 23.11 27.55 18.28
N SER A 46 21.90 27.08 18.60
CA SER A 46 21.44 26.62 19.91
C SER A 46 21.08 25.13 19.82
N GLN A 47 21.49 24.33 20.81
CA GLN A 47 21.16 22.91 20.88
C GLN A 47 19.89 22.72 21.71
N THR A 48 18.86 22.14 21.11
CA THR A 48 17.61 21.80 21.78
C THR A 48 17.48 20.29 21.86
N TRP A 49 17.50 19.74 23.07
CA TRP A 49 17.33 18.31 23.32
C TRP A 49 15.87 17.90 23.22
N GLY A 50 15.59 16.78 22.56
CA GLY A 50 14.25 16.26 22.36
C GLY A 50 14.21 14.73 22.32
N ASP A 51 13.01 14.19 22.53
CA ASP A 51 12.73 12.77 22.40
C ASP A 51 12.39 12.39 20.96
N PHE A 52 13.11 11.41 20.41
CA PHE A 52 12.88 10.85 19.09
C PHE A 52 12.28 9.46 19.22
N PHE A 53 11.12 9.24 18.59
CA PHE A 53 10.40 7.97 18.67
C PHE A 53 10.44 7.23 17.32
N THR A 54 10.77 5.94 17.36
CA THR A 54 10.71 5.03 16.22
C THR A 54 9.64 3.96 16.46
N PRO A 55 8.44 4.11 15.87
CA PRO A 55 7.39 3.11 15.94
C PRO A 55 7.80 1.78 15.31
N LYS A 56 7.47 0.68 16.00
CA LYS A 56 7.74 -0.69 15.52
C LYS A 56 6.48 -1.52 15.31
N HIS A 57 5.43 -1.31 16.09
CA HIS A 57 4.19 -2.09 15.98
C HIS A 57 2.95 -1.25 16.26
N PHE A 58 1.86 -1.55 15.56
CA PHE A 58 0.54 -0.94 15.76
C PHE A 58 -0.53 -2.03 15.86
N SER A 59 -1.43 -1.92 16.83
CA SER A 59 -2.54 -2.85 17.03
C SER A 59 -3.84 -2.08 17.35
N PRO A 60 -4.87 -2.12 16.47
CA PRO A 60 -4.83 -2.68 15.12
C PRO A 60 -3.79 -1.98 14.25
N HIS A 61 -3.28 -2.68 13.24
CA HIS A 61 -2.29 -2.09 12.33
C HIS A 61 -2.88 -0.91 11.55
N LEU A 62 -2.03 0.06 11.20
CA LEU A 62 -2.46 1.18 10.38
C LEU A 62 -2.81 0.72 8.96
N LYS A 63 -3.75 1.41 8.31
CA LYS A 63 -4.07 1.21 6.90
C LYS A 63 -3.44 2.33 6.11
N ILE A 64 -2.43 2.00 5.30
CA ILE A 64 -1.66 3.01 4.55
C ILE A 64 -2.48 3.54 3.37
N PHE A 65 -3.26 2.67 2.72
CA PHE A 65 -4.27 3.05 1.75
C PHE A 65 -5.55 2.22 1.91
N LEU A 66 -6.62 2.65 1.22
CA LEU A 66 -7.91 1.97 1.25
C LEU A 66 -8.14 1.17 -0.03
N CYS A 67 -8.27 -0.16 0.12
CA CYS A 67 -8.68 -1.03 -0.98
C CYS A 67 -10.09 -0.65 -1.48
N PRO A 68 -10.30 -0.49 -2.79
CA PRO A 68 -11.64 -0.35 -3.36
C PRO A 68 -12.58 -1.47 -2.92
N ARG A 69 -13.87 -1.17 -2.73
CA ARG A 69 -14.88 -2.14 -2.24
C ARG A 69 -14.99 -3.43 -3.08
N LYS A 70 -14.56 -3.41 -4.34
CA LYS A 70 -14.62 -4.57 -5.24
C LYS A 70 -13.30 -5.34 -5.33
N THR A 71 -12.29 -4.95 -4.56
CA THR A 71 -11.05 -5.70 -4.44
C THR A 71 -11.36 -7.09 -3.87
N PRO A 72 -10.79 -8.18 -4.42
CA PRO A 72 -11.00 -9.52 -3.93
C PRO A 72 -10.44 -9.70 -2.52
N ASP A 73 -11.14 -10.44 -1.66
CA ASP A 73 -10.78 -10.61 -0.25
C ASP A 73 -9.33 -11.09 -0.07
N ASN A 74 -8.90 -12.11 -0.83
CA ASN A 74 -7.53 -12.63 -0.74
C ASN A 74 -6.46 -11.59 -1.11
N VAL A 75 -6.76 -10.67 -2.04
CA VAL A 75 -5.84 -9.56 -2.37
C VAL A 75 -5.80 -8.55 -1.23
N SER A 76 -6.97 -8.19 -0.67
CA SER A 76 -7.06 -7.28 0.46
C SER A 76 -6.41 -7.84 1.73
N ASP A 77 -6.56 -9.13 2.01
CA ASP A 77 -5.97 -9.80 3.17
C ASP A 77 -4.44 -9.76 3.12
N GLU A 78 -3.84 -10.01 1.96
CA GLU A 78 -2.38 -9.91 1.79
C GLU A 78 -1.87 -8.47 1.93
N ILE A 79 -2.65 -7.48 1.47
CA ILE A 79 -2.36 -6.06 1.71
C ILE A 79 -2.45 -5.73 3.21
N GLN A 80 -3.45 -6.23 3.93
CA GLN A 80 -3.55 -6.02 5.39
C GLN A 80 -2.38 -6.68 6.13
N LYS A 81 -1.97 -7.89 5.75
CA LYS A 81 -0.76 -8.54 6.29
C LYS A 81 0.48 -7.67 6.06
N SER A 82 0.63 -7.16 4.84
CA SER A 82 1.72 -6.24 4.52
C SER A 82 1.72 -5.01 5.44
N PHE A 83 0.57 -4.36 5.63
CA PHE A 83 0.45 -3.20 6.53
C PHE A 83 0.83 -3.52 7.98
N SER A 84 0.48 -4.71 8.47
CA SER A 84 0.85 -5.14 9.82
C SER A 84 2.36 -5.29 10.03
N LEU A 85 3.11 -5.51 8.94
CA LEU A 85 4.55 -5.73 8.95
C LEU A 85 5.36 -4.48 8.61
N PHE A 86 4.74 -3.46 8.01
CA PHE A 86 5.43 -2.29 7.46
C PHE A 86 6.44 -1.63 8.42
N PHE A 87 6.06 -1.47 9.71
CA PHE A 87 6.91 -0.79 10.69
C PHE A 87 8.02 -1.70 11.26
N SER A 88 7.84 -3.02 11.21
CA SER A 88 8.73 -4.00 11.85
C SER A 88 9.65 -4.74 10.87
N ASP A 89 9.19 -5.01 9.65
CA ASP A 89 9.89 -5.83 8.66
C ASP A 89 9.49 -5.41 7.23
N ALA A 90 10.25 -4.46 6.68
CA ALA A 90 10.05 -3.94 5.33
C ALA A 90 10.20 -5.02 4.22
N PRO A 91 11.23 -5.89 4.23
CA PRO A 91 11.31 -7.02 3.29
C PRO A 91 10.07 -7.92 3.27
N SER A 92 9.57 -8.32 4.44
CA SER A 92 8.36 -9.15 4.52
C SER A 92 7.12 -8.40 4.06
N ALA A 93 6.98 -7.11 4.44
CA ALA A 93 5.88 -6.26 3.96
C ALA A 93 5.85 -6.19 2.43
N ALA A 94 6.99 -5.90 1.78
CA ALA A 94 7.10 -5.85 0.32
C ALA A 94 6.74 -7.19 -0.35
N ASN A 95 7.16 -8.32 0.24
CA ASN A 95 6.81 -9.64 -0.28
C ASN A 95 5.29 -9.90 -0.21
N HIS A 96 4.60 -9.45 0.84
CA HIS A 96 3.14 -9.56 0.92
C HIS A 96 2.43 -8.73 -0.16
N VAL A 97 2.94 -7.55 -0.54
CA VAL A 97 2.41 -6.79 -1.69
C VAL A 97 2.58 -7.58 -2.99
N ARG A 98 3.71 -8.25 -3.18
CA ARG A 98 3.95 -9.13 -4.34
C ARG A 98 3.00 -10.32 -4.38
N ILE A 99 2.71 -10.94 -3.24
CA ILE A 99 1.73 -12.03 -3.15
C ILE A 99 0.33 -11.49 -3.49
N ALA A 100 -0.04 -10.31 -2.99
CA ALA A 100 -1.30 -9.65 -3.36
C ALA A 100 -1.41 -9.43 -4.88
N LEU A 101 -0.32 -9.05 -5.56
CA LEU A 101 -0.27 -8.93 -7.03
C LEU A 101 -0.45 -10.29 -7.73
N GLU A 102 0.16 -11.36 -7.22
CA GLU A 102 -0.02 -12.73 -7.76
C GLU A 102 -1.47 -13.20 -7.66
N ASP A 103 -2.11 -12.88 -6.55
CA ASP A 103 -3.50 -13.18 -6.26
C ASP A 103 -4.44 -12.35 -7.14
N LEU A 104 -4.11 -11.08 -7.36
CA LEU A 104 -4.82 -10.22 -8.30
C LEU A 104 -4.77 -10.79 -9.72
N LEU A 105 -3.60 -11.21 -10.21
CA LEU A 105 -3.48 -11.87 -11.52
C LEU A 105 -4.33 -13.15 -11.59
N THR A 106 -4.41 -13.90 -10.50
CA THR A 106 -5.26 -15.11 -10.43
C THR A 106 -6.74 -14.74 -10.53
N HIS A 107 -7.16 -13.69 -9.83
CA HIS A 107 -8.52 -13.17 -9.90
C HIS A 107 -8.88 -12.67 -11.31
N LEU A 108 -7.93 -11.99 -11.98
CA LEU A 108 -8.05 -11.57 -13.38
C LEU A 108 -8.02 -12.72 -14.40
N LYS A 109 -8.00 -13.97 -13.92
CA LYS A 109 -7.97 -15.21 -14.72
C LYS A 109 -6.75 -15.36 -15.61
N ILE A 110 -5.63 -14.75 -15.22
CA ILE A 110 -4.34 -14.97 -15.87
C ILE A 110 -3.80 -16.33 -15.47
N LYS A 111 -3.40 -17.12 -16.46
CA LYS A 111 -2.95 -18.51 -16.28
C LYS A 111 -1.86 -18.59 -15.20
N ARG A 112 -2.03 -19.51 -14.26
CA ARG A 112 -1.03 -19.84 -13.23
C ARG A 112 -0.11 -20.98 -13.66
N TYR A 113 -0.53 -21.73 -14.67
CA TYR A 113 0.21 -22.87 -15.20
C TYR A 113 0.21 -22.89 -16.71
N GLU A 114 1.28 -23.40 -17.28
CA GLU A 114 1.37 -23.78 -18.69
C GLU A 114 1.28 -25.31 -18.81
N VAL A 115 0.61 -25.79 -19.85
CA VAL A 115 0.53 -27.22 -20.15
C VAL A 115 1.30 -27.45 -21.44
N ARG A 116 2.38 -28.23 -21.35
CA ARG A 116 3.16 -28.69 -22.51
C ARG A 116 3.11 -30.22 -22.54
N GLY A 117 2.27 -30.76 -23.43
CA GLY A 117 1.96 -32.19 -23.45
C GLY A 117 1.30 -32.65 -22.15
N LYS A 118 1.88 -33.64 -21.47
CA LYS A 118 1.40 -34.17 -20.18
C LYS A 118 1.93 -33.42 -18.95
N ARG A 119 2.85 -32.46 -19.12
CA ARG A 119 3.47 -31.74 -17.99
C ARG A 119 2.77 -30.41 -17.74
N ARG A 120 2.47 -30.14 -16.47
CA ARG A 120 1.93 -28.88 -15.97
C ARG A 120 3.02 -28.15 -15.20
N THR A 121 3.47 -27.01 -15.70
CA THR A 121 4.52 -26.19 -15.08
C THR A 121 3.92 -24.91 -14.51
N PHE A 122 4.42 -24.48 -13.35
CA PHE A 122 4.02 -23.20 -12.76
C PHE A 122 4.58 -22.04 -13.58
N LEU A 123 3.76 -21.01 -13.82
CA LEU A 123 4.21 -19.79 -14.49
C LEU A 123 4.73 -18.80 -13.44
N ALA A 124 5.99 -18.41 -13.56
CA ALA A 124 6.58 -17.35 -12.75
C ALA A 124 5.81 -16.02 -12.92
N LEU A 125 5.76 -15.20 -11.86
CA LEU A 125 5.04 -13.92 -11.84
C LEU A 125 5.36 -13.05 -13.06
N HIS A 126 6.64 -12.94 -13.44
CA HIS A 126 7.04 -12.19 -14.64
C HIS A 126 6.30 -12.63 -15.91
N ARG A 127 6.28 -13.94 -16.19
CA ARG A 127 5.56 -14.50 -17.34
C ARG A 127 4.05 -14.28 -17.24
N ARG A 128 3.48 -14.33 -16.02
CA ARG A 128 2.06 -14.03 -15.83
C ARG A 128 1.73 -12.58 -16.18
N ILE A 129 2.59 -11.63 -15.83
CA ILE A 129 2.41 -10.20 -16.19
C ILE A 129 2.52 -9.99 -17.71
N GLU A 130 3.40 -10.71 -18.40
CA GLU A 130 3.49 -10.65 -19.86
C GLU A 130 2.21 -11.14 -20.57
N LEU A 131 1.47 -12.05 -19.95
CA LEU A 131 0.21 -12.60 -20.45
C LEU A 131 -1.01 -11.68 -20.21
N LEU A 132 -0.82 -10.47 -19.68
CA LEU A 132 -1.92 -9.52 -19.51
C LEU A 132 -2.61 -9.23 -20.86
N PRO A 133 -3.94 -9.32 -20.95
CA PRO A 133 -4.68 -9.01 -22.17
C PRO A 133 -4.62 -7.51 -22.48
N ALA A 134 -4.87 -7.13 -23.74
CA ALA A 134 -4.79 -5.75 -24.22
C ALA A 134 -5.53 -4.72 -23.33
N LYS A 135 -6.68 -5.09 -22.76
CA LYS A 135 -7.46 -4.23 -21.87
C LYS A 135 -6.78 -3.85 -20.54
N TYR A 136 -5.72 -4.55 -20.15
CA TYR A 136 -4.93 -4.28 -18.93
C TYR A 136 -3.47 -3.95 -19.26
N LYS A 137 -3.15 -3.79 -20.55
CA LYS A 137 -1.77 -3.58 -21.00
C LYS A 137 -1.20 -2.25 -20.50
N HIS A 138 -2.05 -1.24 -20.31
CA HIS A 138 -1.67 0.06 -19.73
C HIS A 138 -1.18 -0.03 -18.28
N LEU A 139 -1.55 -1.09 -17.55
CA LEU A 139 -1.09 -1.32 -16.18
C LEU A 139 0.20 -2.15 -16.12
N GLN A 140 0.71 -2.66 -17.25
CA GLN A 140 1.75 -3.69 -17.23
C GLN A 140 3.03 -3.23 -16.52
N ASP A 141 3.46 -1.99 -16.74
CA ASP A 141 4.67 -1.46 -16.12
C ASP A 141 4.50 -1.31 -14.59
N LEU A 142 3.30 -0.95 -14.13
CA LEU A 142 2.95 -0.91 -12.71
C LEU A 142 3.04 -2.31 -12.07
N PHE A 143 2.52 -3.34 -12.74
CA PHE A 143 2.64 -4.72 -12.28
C PHE A 143 4.11 -5.16 -12.19
N PHE A 144 4.95 -4.78 -13.15
CA PHE A 144 6.38 -5.09 -13.10
C PHE A 144 7.09 -4.34 -11.97
N ALA A 145 6.77 -3.08 -11.72
CA ALA A 145 7.35 -2.31 -10.62
C ALA A 145 7.09 -2.98 -9.26
N VAL A 146 5.83 -3.33 -8.96
CA VAL A 146 5.48 -4.06 -7.72
C VAL A 146 6.21 -5.39 -7.62
N LYS A 147 6.32 -6.14 -8.74
CA LYS A 147 7.11 -7.38 -8.78
C LYS A 147 8.56 -7.13 -8.36
N TRP A 148 9.21 -6.10 -8.89
CA TRP A 148 10.63 -5.84 -8.64
C TRP A 148 10.88 -5.40 -7.20
N LEU A 149 10.04 -4.51 -6.65
CA LEU A 149 10.11 -4.07 -5.25
C LEU A 149 9.93 -5.25 -4.28
N GLY A 150 8.93 -6.10 -4.52
CA GLY A 150 8.69 -7.27 -3.67
C GLY A 150 9.74 -8.38 -3.81
N ASN A 151 10.42 -8.49 -4.97
CA ASN A 151 11.52 -9.43 -5.16
C ASN A 151 12.82 -9.00 -4.47
N ALA A 152 13.04 -7.70 -4.31
CA ALA A 152 14.20 -7.18 -3.57
C ALA A 152 14.16 -7.66 -2.10
N GLY A 153 12.97 -7.89 -1.53
CA GLY A 153 12.79 -8.42 -0.18
C GLY A 153 13.29 -9.86 0.01
N SER A 154 13.46 -10.63 -1.07
CA SER A 154 13.87 -12.04 -1.01
C SER A 154 15.30 -12.33 -1.47
N HIS A 155 16.00 -11.37 -2.09
CA HIS A 155 17.36 -11.58 -2.63
C HIS A 155 18.36 -10.50 -2.14
N SER A 156 19.37 -10.98 -1.43
CA SER A 156 20.27 -10.30 -0.48
C SER A 156 21.39 -9.43 -1.09
N VAL A 157 21.08 -8.44 -1.94
CA VAL A 157 22.10 -7.47 -2.40
C VAL A 157 21.77 -6.02 -2.01
N LYS A 158 20.49 -5.65 -1.95
CA LYS A 158 20.04 -4.36 -1.43
C LYS A 158 19.00 -4.60 -0.34
N VAL A 159 19.14 -3.87 0.78
CA VAL A 159 18.17 -3.90 1.87
C VAL A 159 16.93 -3.15 1.41
N VAL A 160 15.77 -3.81 1.45
CA VAL A 160 14.48 -3.15 1.19
C VAL A 160 14.20 -2.14 2.31
N THR A 161 14.00 -0.90 1.92
CA THR A 161 13.69 0.22 2.81
C THR A 161 12.19 0.36 3.03
N LYS A 162 11.78 1.17 4.02
CA LYS A 162 10.35 1.51 4.21
C LYS A 162 9.80 2.28 3.00
N ASP A 163 10.62 3.14 2.39
CA ASP A 163 10.23 3.91 1.21
C ASP A 163 9.93 3.01 0.01
N ASP A 164 10.75 1.97 -0.21
CA ASP A 164 10.47 0.96 -1.24
C ASP A 164 9.10 0.26 -1.03
N VAL A 165 8.70 0.05 0.22
CA VAL A 165 7.37 -0.52 0.53
C VAL A 165 6.28 0.50 0.28
N LEU A 166 6.47 1.77 0.64
CA LEU A 166 5.53 2.85 0.36
C LEU A 166 5.30 3.02 -1.14
N ASP A 167 6.36 3.00 -1.95
CA ASP A 167 6.27 3.01 -3.41
C ASP A 167 5.43 1.82 -3.92
N SER A 168 5.65 0.63 -3.35
CA SER A 168 4.87 -0.56 -3.72
C SER A 168 3.39 -0.42 -3.38
N TYR A 169 3.05 0.27 -2.28
CA TYR A 169 1.68 0.54 -1.88
C TYR A 169 1.00 1.54 -2.80
N GLU A 170 1.67 2.64 -3.14
CA GLU A 170 1.13 3.66 -4.05
C GLU A 170 0.82 3.04 -5.42
N ILE A 171 1.75 2.24 -5.96
CA ILE A 171 1.55 1.58 -7.24
C ILE A 171 0.42 0.52 -7.16
N MET A 172 0.37 -0.26 -6.07
CA MET A 172 -0.69 -1.25 -5.89
C MET A 172 -2.06 -0.59 -5.72
N GLU A 173 -2.15 0.55 -5.01
CA GLU A 173 -3.37 1.34 -4.91
C GLU A 173 -3.84 1.79 -6.29
N GLU A 174 -2.97 2.39 -7.11
CA GLU A 174 -3.32 2.85 -8.45
C GLU A 174 -3.84 1.71 -9.34
N ILE A 175 -3.18 0.54 -9.30
CA ILE A 175 -3.63 -0.67 -10.00
C ILE A 175 -5.07 -1.03 -9.57
N LEU A 176 -5.34 -1.06 -8.26
CA LEU A 176 -6.66 -1.42 -7.75
C LEU A 176 -7.72 -0.35 -8.09
N GLN A 177 -7.36 0.93 -8.02
CA GLN A 177 -8.25 2.03 -8.38
C GLN A 177 -8.67 1.94 -9.85
N ASP A 178 -7.73 1.75 -10.79
CA ASP A 178 -8.04 1.60 -12.21
C ASP A 178 -8.97 0.39 -12.48
N LEU A 179 -8.68 -0.75 -11.85
CA LEU A 179 -9.44 -1.99 -12.07
C LEU A 179 -10.86 -1.93 -11.50
N TYR A 180 -11.04 -1.30 -10.33
CA TYR A 180 -12.26 -1.45 -9.53
C TYR A 180 -13.08 -0.17 -9.38
N VAL A 181 -12.45 1.00 -9.45
CA VAL A 181 -13.11 2.31 -9.33
C VAL A 181 -13.39 2.87 -10.72
N LYS A 182 -14.44 2.34 -11.34
CA LYS A 182 -14.93 2.78 -12.65
C LYS A 182 -15.58 4.16 -12.61
N LYS A 183 -14.81 5.25 -12.49
CA LYS A 183 -15.31 6.62 -12.75
C LYS A 183 -15.93 6.70 -14.16
N SER A 184 -15.33 6.03 -15.14
CA SER A 184 -15.76 6.09 -16.54
C SER A 184 -17.08 5.37 -16.84
N SER A 185 -17.38 4.20 -16.25
CA SER A 185 -18.58 3.45 -16.67
C SER A 185 -19.88 4.04 -16.16
N GLN A 186 -19.89 4.63 -14.96
CA GLN A 186 -21.07 5.28 -14.40
C GLN A 186 -21.37 6.57 -15.15
N VAL A 187 -20.35 7.37 -15.44
CA VAL A 187 -20.48 8.59 -16.26
C VAL A 187 -20.83 8.25 -17.70
N LYS A 188 -20.24 7.22 -18.33
CA LYS A 188 -20.62 6.76 -19.68
C LYS A 188 -22.05 6.24 -19.72
N ASN A 189 -22.51 5.53 -18.68
CA ASN A 189 -23.91 5.08 -18.60
C ASN A 189 -24.87 6.25 -18.35
N LEU A 190 -24.47 7.23 -17.54
CA LEU A 190 -25.23 8.47 -17.34
C LEU A 190 -25.31 9.26 -18.66
N ALA A 191 -24.19 9.47 -19.34
CA ALA A 191 -24.11 10.13 -20.64
C ALA A 191 -24.93 9.40 -21.72
N ARG A 192 -24.84 8.06 -21.79
CA ARG A 192 -25.69 7.25 -22.69
C ARG A 192 -27.17 7.41 -22.36
N LYS A 193 -27.56 7.44 -21.07
CA LYS A 193 -28.94 7.69 -20.67
C LYS A 193 -29.40 9.08 -21.07
N ILE A 194 -28.61 10.12 -20.78
CA ILE A 194 -28.89 11.52 -21.15
C ILE A 194 -29.03 11.67 -22.67
N ASN A 195 -28.11 11.09 -23.44
CA ASN A 195 -28.14 11.13 -24.91
C ASN A 195 -29.36 10.37 -25.47
N LYS A 196 -29.76 9.25 -24.84
CA LYS A 196 -30.96 8.50 -25.23
C LYS A 196 -32.24 9.25 -24.90
N THR A 197 -32.30 9.96 -23.77
CA THR A 197 -33.46 10.77 -23.37
C THR A 197 -33.46 12.15 -23.98
N LYS A 198 -32.39 12.54 -24.70
CA LYS A 198 -32.16 13.90 -25.25
C LYS A 198 -32.51 15.00 -24.25
N GLY A 199 -32.20 14.77 -22.97
CA GLY A 199 -32.65 15.62 -21.87
C GLY A 199 -32.40 15.00 -20.49
N PRO A 200 -32.70 15.74 -19.41
CA PRO A 200 -32.40 15.33 -18.04
C PRO A 200 -33.05 13.99 -17.69
N THR A 201 -32.29 13.07 -17.11
CA THR A 201 -32.87 11.84 -16.55
C THR A 201 -33.62 12.19 -15.27
N LYS A 202 -34.92 11.86 -15.17
CA LYS A 202 -35.77 12.17 -14.00
C LYS A 202 -35.04 11.79 -12.70
N GLY A 203 -34.68 12.80 -11.91
CA GLY A 203 -34.06 12.61 -10.60
C GLY A 203 -34.97 11.77 -9.72
N LYS A 204 -34.39 10.85 -8.95
CA LYS A 204 -35.13 10.10 -7.92
C LYS A 204 -35.93 11.11 -7.09
N LYS A 205 -37.26 10.98 -7.10
CA LYS A 205 -38.09 11.64 -6.08
C LYS A 205 -37.54 11.17 -4.73
N LYS A 206 -37.07 12.11 -3.90
CA LYS A 206 -36.88 11.86 -2.48
C LYS A 206 -38.25 11.47 -1.93
N ALA A 207 -38.41 10.22 -1.52
CA ALA A 207 -39.43 9.79 -0.58
C ALA A 207 -38.76 9.78 0.80
#